data_AF-F5NY21-F1
#
_entry.id   AF-F5NY21-F1
#
_cell.length_a   1.000
_cell.length_b   1.000
_cell.length_c   1.000
_cell.angle_alpha   90.00
_cell.angle_beta   90.00
_cell.angle_gamma   90.00
#
_symmetry.space_group_name_H-M   'P 1'
#
loop_
_entity.id
_entity.type
_entity.pdbx_description
1 polymer ?
#
loop_
_entity_poly.entity_id
_entity_poly.type
_entity_poly.pdbx_seq_one_letter_code
_entity_poly.pdbx_strand_id
1 'polypeptide(L)'
;MNQVNNILLSRSANLPEDPRPNSVTRGVICWPGGQSLPEGDGNCRRRLATWLLDGSQPPTLLLSEQEGINGIRFPIWLDDKGQRVAADCPQAKQEMVNVWPLPLEPWLPASERRAVRLPPASTICPPYGHDAQLPLQLTGVRDGAIIKRLPGAAEATLPLQSSGGAGERWWFLNGEPLTERGRNVTLHLTDKGDYQLLVMDDVGQIATVKFVMQ
;
A
#
# COMPACT_ATOMS: atom_id res chain seq x y z
N MET A 1 24.87 -4.68 -28.78
CA MET A 1 25.23 -3.29 -29.16
C MET A 1 26.38 -2.67 -28.35
N ASN A 2 26.87 -3.27 -27.25
CA ASN A 2 27.88 -2.64 -26.39
C ASN A 2 29.35 -2.77 -26.88
N GLN A 3 29.65 -3.67 -27.81
CA GLN A 3 31.04 -3.89 -28.26
C GLN A 3 31.53 -2.85 -29.27
N VAL A 4 30.66 -2.33 -30.13
CA VAL A 4 31.04 -1.32 -31.15
C VAL A 4 31.30 0.04 -30.50
N ASN A 5 30.57 0.36 -29.42
CA ASN A 5 30.70 1.63 -28.71
C ASN A 5 32.08 1.78 -28.03
N ASN A 6 32.62 0.69 -27.47
CA ASN A 6 33.93 0.69 -26.81
C ASN A 6 35.10 0.92 -27.80
N ILE A 7 34.96 0.50 -29.06
CA ILE A 7 36.00 0.66 -30.08
C ILE A 7 36.07 2.12 -30.56
N LEU A 8 34.92 2.79 -30.69
CA LEU A 8 34.85 4.20 -31.13
C LEU A 8 35.32 5.19 -30.05
N LEU A 9 35.06 4.88 -28.76
CA LEU A 9 35.51 5.70 -27.63
C LEU A 9 37.04 5.70 -27.45
N SER A 10 37.72 4.60 -27.81
CA SER A 10 39.19 4.51 -27.69
C SER A 10 39.98 5.46 -28.61
N ARG A 11 39.33 6.00 -29.67
CA ARG A 11 39.95 6.91 -30.64
C ARG A 11 39.61 8.38 -30.42
N SER A 12 38.75 8.67 -29.46
CA SER A 12 38.26 10.02 -29.17
C SER A 12 38.87 10.47 -27.84
N ALA A 13 39.74 11.48 -27.86
CA ALA A 13 40.40 12.00 -26.65
C ALA A 13 39.43 12.65 -25.64
N ASN A 14 38.17 12.85 -26.03
CA ASN A 14 37.11 13.35 -25.17
C ASN A 14 36.09 12.23 -24.97
N LEU A 15 36.15 11.57 -23.83
CA LEU A 15 35.04 10.75 -23.34
C LEU A 15 33.82 11.67 -23.21
N PRO A 16 32.62 11.24 -23.63
CA PRO A 16 31.40 11.99 -23.37
C PRO A 16 31.29 12.22 -21.86
N GLU A 17 31.36 13.48 -21.44
CA GLU A 17 31.18 13.86 -20.06
C GLU A 17 29.70 13.60 -19.70
N ASP A 18 29.47 12.94 -18.56
CA ASP A 18 28.11 12.68 -18.12
C ASP A 18 27.47 14.03 -17.79
N PRO A 19 26.40 14.45 -18.50
CA PRO A 19 25.86 15.80 -18.37
C PRO A 19 25.19 16.06 -17.01
N ARG A 20 25.11 15.04 -16.14
CA ARG A 20 24.52 15.16 -14.81
C ARG A 20 25.35 16.11 -13.93
N PRO A 21 24.70 17.07 -13.25
CA PRO A 21 25.37 17.92 -12.27
C PRO A 21 26.00 17.10 -11.13
N ASN A 22 27.04 17.64 -10.50
CA ASN A 22 27.70 17.02 -9.34
C ASN A 22 26.76 16.82 -8.14
N SER A 23 25.64 17.57 -8.07
CA SER A 23 24.59 17.38 -7.07
C SER A 23 23.79 16.09 -7.26
N VAL A 24 23.84 15.46 -8.44
CA VAL A 24 23.09 14.23 -8.74
C VAL A 24 23.99 13.01 -8.59
N THR A 25 23.75 12.24 -7.53
CA THR A 25 24.55 11.06 -7.17
C THR A 25 23.73 9.78 -7.23
N ARG A 26 24.40 8.62 -7.36
CA ARG A 26 23.73 7.32 -7.22
C ARG A 26 23.52 7.00 -5.73
N GLY A 27 22.38 6.42 -5.41
CA GLY A 27 22.09 5.91 -4.07
C GLY A 27 21.21 4.66 -4.10
N VAL A 28 21.03 4.05 -2.94
CA VAL A 28 20.08 2.95 -2.74
C VAL A 28 19.18 3.31 -1.58
N ILE A 29 17.87 3.29 -1.81
CA ILE A 29 16.86 3.51 -0.77
C ILE A 29 16.13 2.21 -0.44
N CYS A 30 15.54 2.16 0.74
CA CYS A 30 14.71 1.05 1.19
C CYS A 30 13.23 1.44 1.15
N TRP A 31 12.46 0.71 0.35
CA TRP A 31 11.02 0.81 0.30
C TRP A 31 10.41 -0.23 1.28
N PRO A 32 9.36 0.10 2.05
CA PRO A 32 8.45 1.25 1.93
C PRO A 32 8.89 2.55 2.62
N GLY A 33 10.01 2.61 3.34
CA GLY A 33 10.39 3.81 4.12
C GLY A 33 10.85 5.03 3.31
N GLY A 34 11.41 4.80 2.12
CA GLY A 34 11.92 5.85 1.22
C GLY A 34 13.36 6.27 1.48
N GLN A 35 13.96 5.80 2.58
CA GLN A 35 15.31 6.17 3.02
C GLN A 35 16.23 4.95 3.03
N SER A 36 17.55 5.16 2.96
CA SER A 36 18.54 4.09 3.12
C SER A 36 18.46 3.49 4.53
N LEU A 37 18.56 2.17 4.63
CA LEU A 37 18.69 1.44 5.89
C LEU A 37 19.94 0.54 5.85
N PRO A 38 20.48 0.16 7.01
CA PRO A 38 21.60 -0.78 7.09
C PRO A 38 21.33 -2.10 6.36
N GLU A 39 22.41 -2.81 6.03
CA GLU A 39 22.30 -4.17 5.51
C GLU A 39 21.68 -5.10 6.56
N GLY A 40 20.80 -6.00 6.11
CA GLY A 40 20.06 -6.91 7.01
C GLY A 40 18.89 -6.29 7.76
N ASP A 41 18.64 -4.97 7.67
CA ASP A 41 17.49 -4.34 8.34
C ASP A 41 16.15 -4.88 7.81
N GLY A 42 15.33 -5.43 8.70
CA GLY A 42 14.04 -6.05 8.38
C GLY A 42 12.96 -5.09 7.86
N ASN A 43 13.17 -3.79 8.03
CA ASN A 43 12.32 -2.74 7.47
C ASN A 43 12.68 -2.37 6.02
N CYS A 44 13.81 -2.86 5.52
CA CYS A 44 14.18 -2.74 4.12
C CYS A 44 13.58 -3.89 3.30
N ARG A 45 12.30 -3.78 2.95
CA ARG A 45 11.57 -4.81 2.18
C ARG A 45 12.06 -4.90 0.75
N ARG A 46 12.31 -3.75 0.12
CA ARG A 46 12.85 -3.68 -1.25
C ARG A 46 13.94 -2.62 -1.34
N ARG A 47 15.11 -3.01 -1.84
CA ARG A 47 16.21 -2.09 -2.18
C ARG A 47 16.02 -1.57 -3.60
N LEU A 48 16.03 -0.25 -3.76
CA LEU A 48 15.86 0.42 -5.05
C LEU A 48 17.09 1.29 -5.33
N ALA A 49 17.79 1.00 -6.42
CA ALA A 49 18.83 1.89 -6.93
C ALA A 49 18.17 3.14 -7.54
N THR A 50 18.62 4.32 -7.14
CA THR A 50 18.03 5.60 -7.54
C THR A 50 19.09 6.68 -7.72
N TRP A 51 18.67 7.81 -8.26
CA TRP A 51 19.42 9.06 -8.28
C TRP A 51 18.97 9.95 -7.13
N LEU A 52 19.93 10.60 -6.47
CA LEU A 52 19.71 11.50 -5.36
C LEU A 52 20.20 12.90 -5.75
N LEU A 53 19.33 13.90 -5.61
CA LEU A 53 19.71 15.31 -5.73
C LEU A 53 20.17 15.81 -4.35
N ASP A 54 21.41 16.29 -4.27
CA ASP A 54 22.05 16.75 -3.03
C ASP A 54 21.99 15.70 -1.91
N GLY A 55 22.04 14.41 -2.28
CA GLY A 55 21.91 13.29 -1.33
C GLY A 55 20.51 13.13 -0.70
N SER A 56 19.50 13.86 -1.19
CA SER A 56 18.15 13.92 -0.61
C SER A 56 17.42 12.59 -0.68
N GLN A 57 16.95 12.12 0.47
CA GLN A 57 16.17 10.89 0.63
C GLN A 57 14.92 11.19 1.48
N PRO A 58 13.86 11.76 0.86
CA PRO A 58 12.64 12.05 1.58
C PRO A 58 11.99 10.74 2.06
N PRO A 59 11.38 10.72 3.25
CA PRO A 59 10.55 9.59 3.65
C PRO A 59 9.37 9.44 2.67
N THR A 60 8.79 8.25 2.60
CA THR A 60 7.57 8.03 1.82
C THR A 60 6.48 8.98 2.28
N LEU A 61 6.04 9.84 1.36
CA LEU A 61 4.96 10.78 1.60
C LEU A 61 3.63 10.01 1.63
N LEU A 62 2.87 10.20 2.69
CA LEU A 62 1.53 9.65 2.85
C LEU A 62 0.52 10.74 2.52
N LEU A 63 -0.46 10.43 1.68
CA LEU A 63 -1.60 11.33 1.49
C LEU A 63 -2.60 11.14 2.63
N SER A 64 -3.43 12.17 2.86
CA SER A 64 -4.57 12.07 3.77
C SER A 64 -5.43 10.84 3.43
N GLU A 65 -5.94 10.17 4.46
CA GLU A 65 -6.82 8.99 4.35
C GLU A 65 -6.15 7.71 3.81
N GLN A 66 -4.85 7.77 3.43
CA GLN A 66 -4.13 6.58 2.97
C GLN A 66 -3.72 5.64 4.11
N GLU A 67 -3.52 6.18 5.30
CA GLU A 67 -3.03 5.48 6.48
C GLU A 67 -3.73 5.98 7.74
N GLY A 68 -3.61 5.21 8.82
CA GLY A 68 -3.97 5.68 10.16
C GLY A 68 -3.00 6.75 10.67
N ILE A 69 -3.28 7.26 11.87
CA ILE A 69 -2.53 8.36 12.53
C ILE A 69 -1.02 8.08 12.60
N ASN A 70 -0.63 6.82 12.75
CA ASN A 70 0.77 6.42 12.90
C ASN A 70 1.50 6.21 11.55
N GLY A 71 0.80 6.37 10.42
CA GLY A 71 1.37 6.17 9.10
C GLY A 71 1.89 4.75 8.87
N ILE A 72 2.95 4.64 8.07
CA ILE A 72 3.59 3.36 7.71
C ILE A 72 4.76 2.95 8.62
N ARG A 73 5.19 3.83 9.53
CA ARG A 73 6.34 3.60 10.42
C ARG A 73 5.92 3.88 11.85
N PHE A 74 5.75 2.81 12.64
CA PHE A 74 5.23 2.92 13.99
C PHE A 74 5.86 1.90 14.94
N PRO A 75 5.86 2.19 16.25
CA PRO A 75 6.33 1.24 17.24
C PRO A 75 5.33 0.11 17.41
N ILE A 76 5.86 -1.09 17.63
CA ILE A 76 5.15 -2.22 18.22
C ILE A 76 5.90 -2.66 19.48
N TRP A 77 5.21 -3.32 20.38
CA TRP A 77 5.83 -3.92 21.58
C TRP A 77 5.76 -5.43 21.45
N LEU A 78 6.89 -6.09 21.69
CA LEU A 78 7.02 -7.54 21.60
C LEU A 78 7.39 -8.12 22.95
N ASP A 79 6.82 -9.29 23.27
CA ASP A 79 7.29 -10.12 24.38
C ASP A 79 8.53 -10.96 23.98
N ASP A 80 9.07 -11.73 24.92
CA ASP A 80 10.21 -12.62 24.68
C ASP A 80 9.88 -13.78 23.71
N LYS A 81 8.61 -14.01 23.38
CA LYS A 81 8.15 -14.99 22.36
C LYS A 81 7.96 -14.33 20.99
N GLY A 82 8.19 -13.02 20.87
CA GLY A 82 7.99 -12.25 19.65
C GLY A 82 6.51 -11.97 19.32
N GLN A 83 5.59 -12.15 20.27
CA GLN A 83 4.18 -11.79 20.08
C GLN A 83 3.97 -10.31 20.39
N ARG A 84 3.05 -9.65 19.68
CA ARG A 84 2.69 -8.26 19.98
C ARG A 84 1.96 -8.18 21.31
N VAL A 85 2.39 -7.27 22.17
CA VAL A 85 1.84 -7.02 23.50
C VAL A 85 1.51 -5.54 23.71
N ALA A 86 0.75 -5.23 24.76
CA ALA A 86 0.63 -3.83 25.20
C ALA A 86 1.97 -3.30 25.75
N ALA A 87 2.10 -1.97 25.72
CA ALA A 87 3.35 -1.30 26.08
C ALA A 87 3.72 -1.44 27.57
N ASP A 88 2.75 -1.69 28.43
CA ASP A 88 2.89 -1.86 29.88
C ASP A 88 2.98 -3.33 30.31
N CYS A 89 2.98 -4.27 29.36
CA CYS A 89 3.19 -5.68 29.66
C CYS A 89 4.62 -5.92 30.17
N PRO A 90 4.82 -6.85 31.11
CA PRO A 90 6.16 -7.22 31.56
C PRO A 90 7.06 -7.63 30.39
N GLN A 91 8.30 -7.14 30.39
CA GLN A 91 9.31 -7.44 29.36
C GLN A 91 8.99 -6.97 27.93
N ALA A 92 7.98 -6.10 27.76
CA ALA A 92 7.66 -5.52 26.47
C ALA A 92 8.85 -4.73 25.89
N LYS A 93 9.36 -5.16 24.73
CA LYS A 93 10.43 -4.50 24.00
C LYS A 93 9.85 -3.77 22.80
N GLN A 94 10.12 -2.48 22.71
CA GLN A 94 9.69 -1.67 21.58
C GLN A 94 10.53 -1.98 20.34
N GLU A 95 9.87 -2.20 19.21
CA GLU A 95 10.48 -2.35 17.89
C GLU A 95 9.80 -1.39 16.89
N MET A 96 10.59 -0.70 16.07
CA MET A 96 10.05 0.13 15.00
C MET A 96 9.83 -0.73 13.76
N VAL A 97 8.61 -0.72 13.23
CA VAL A 97 8.26 -1.47 12.03
C VAL A 97 7.80 -0.54 10.91
N ASN A 98 8.32 -0.81 9.71
CA ASN A 98 7.81 -0.27 8.46
C ASN A 98 6.87 -1.28 7.79
N VAL A 99 5.68 -0.83 7.42
CA VAL A 99 4.68 -1.59 6.65
C VAL A 99 4.43 -0.93 5.29
N TRP A 100 3.87 -1.68 4.35
CA TRP A 100 3.46 -1.11 3.09
C TRP A 100 2.24 -0.18 3.26
N PRO A 101 2.14 0.88 2.44
CA PRO A 101 0.92 1.69 2.37
C PRO A 101 -0.34 0.84 2.11
N LEU A 102 -1.46 1.13 2.78
CA LEU A 102 -2.73 0.41 2.62
C LEU A 102 -3.22 0.33 1.17
N PRO A 103 -3.10 1.37 0.33
CA PRO A 103 -3.50 1.28 -1.08
C PRO A 103 -2.73 0.22 -1.88
N LEU A 104 -1.56 -0.20 -1.40
CA LEU A 104 -0.73 -1.21 -2.06
C LEU A 104 -1.02 -2.63 -1.59
N GLU A 105 -1.63 -2.82 -0.41
CA GLU A 105 -1.95 -4.14 0.15
C GLU A 105 -2.55 -5.14 -0.85
N PRO A 106 -3.52 -4.76 -1.71
CA PRO A 106 -4.12 -5.71 -2.65
C PRO A 106 -3.14 -6.21 -3.74
N TRP A 107 -2.10 -5.44 -4.02
CA TRP A 107 -1.10 -5.70 -5.07
C TRP A 107 0.15 -6.41 -4.54
N LEU A 108 0.26 -6.57 -3.21
CA LEU A 108 1.40 -7.23 -2.59
C LEU A 108 1.27 -8.75 -2.59
N PRO A 109 2.41 -9.47 -2.70
CA PRO A 109 2.46 -10.88 -2.35
C PRO A 109 1.93 -11.12 -0.94
N ALA A 110 1.27 -12.25 -0.70
CA ALA A 110 0.63 -12.54 0.59
C ALA A 110 1.61 -12.46 1.78
N SER A 111 2.87 -12.86 1.58
CA SER A 111 3.93 -12.80 2.60
C SER A 111 4.39 -11.38 2.96
N GLU A 112 4.06 -10.39 2.13
CA GLU A 112 4.47 -8.99 2.34
C GLU A 112 3.34 -8.13 2.93
N ARG A 113 2.09 -8.61 2.87
CA ARG A 113 0.93 -7.90 3.41
C ARG A 113 1.08 -7.59 4.89
N ARG A 114 0.52 -6.46 5.35
CA ARG A 114 0.62 -5.98 6.73
C ARG A 114 0.21 -7.03 7.77
N ALA A 115 -0.84 -7.79 7.49
CA ALA A 115 -1.32 -8.84 8.39
C ALA A 115 -0.29 -9.96 8.65
N VAL A 116 0.61 -10.22 7.70
CA VAL A 116 1.70 -11.20 7.84
C VAL A 116 2.99 -10.53 8.34
N ARG A 117 3.21 -9.26 7.98
CA ARG A 117 4.38 -8.49 8.42
C ARG A 117 4.37 -8.24 9.93
N LEU A 118 3.19 -8.03 10.51
CA LEU A 118 3.02 -7.81 11.95
C LEU A 118 2.96 -9.15 12.68
N PRO A 119 3.76 -9.36 13.75
CA PRO A 119 3.66 -10.55 14.57
C PRO A 119 2.25 -10.72 15.16
N PRO A 120 1.82 -11.95 15.47
CA PRO A 120 0.51 -12.18 16.07
C PRO A 120 0.41 -11.51 17.44
N ALA A 121 -0.78 -11.06 17.81
CA ALA A 121 -1.04 -10.50 19.14
C ALA A 121 -1.01 -11.61 20.21
N SER A 122 -0.45 -11.31 21.37
CA SER A 122 -0.49 -12.17 22.55
C SER A 122 -1.91 -12.29 23.07
N THR A 123 -2.31 -13.48 23.49
CA THR A 123 -3.61 -13.71 24.14
C THR A 123 -3.59 -13.40 25.64
N ILE A 124 -2.39 -13.26 26.23
CA ILE A 124 -2.20 -13.02 27.67
C ILE A 124 -2.22 -11.52 27.98
N CYS A 125 -1.52 -10.73 27.17
CA CYS A 125 -1.39 -9.29 27.34
C CYS A 125 -1.50 -8.60 25.97
N PRO A 126 -2.69 -8.60 25.34
CA PRO A 126 -2.88 -8.09 23.99
C PRO A 126 -2.59 -6.58 23.91
N PRO A 127 -2.12 -6.07 22.76
CA PRO A 127 -1.98 -4.63 22.54
C PRO A 127 -3.28 -3.86 22.79
N TYR A 128 -3.16 -2.63 23.28
CA TYR A 128 -4.32 -1.75 23.48
C TYR A 128 -4.93 -1.32 22.16
N GLY A 129 -6.25 -1.48 22.07
CA GLY A 129 -7.03 -1.13 20.89
C GLY A 129 -6.88 -2.15 19.76
N HIS A 130 -7.96 -2.44 19.05
CA HIS A 130 -7.87 -3.05 17.74
C HIS A 130 -6.93 -2.18 16.90
N ASP A 131 -5.94 -2.82 16.24
CA ASP A 131 -4.91 -2.21 15.39
C ASP A 131 -5.35 -0.85 14.86
N ALA A 132 -4.66 0.23 15.29
CA ALA A 132 -4.97 1.64 15.02
C ALA A 132 -5.92 1.80 13.83
N GLN A 133 -7.19 2.15 14.08
CA GLN A 133 -8.30 2.11 13.11
C GLN A 133 -7.83 2.57 11.73
N LEU A 134 -7.51 1.59 10.89
CA LEU A 134 -7.02 1.86 9.55
C LEU A 134 -8.21 2.39 8.75
N PRO A 135 -8.05 3.48 7.98
CA PRO A 135 -9.13 4.01 7.18
C PRO A 135 -9.66 2.93 6.24
N LEU A 136 -10.97 2.74 6.21
CA LEU A 136 -11.60 1.85 5.24
C LEU A 136 -11.40 2.45 3.84
N GLN A 137 -10.80 1.68 2.94
CA GLN A 137 -10.57 2.10 1.56
C GLN A 137 -11.28 1.17 0.60
N LEU A 138 -11.85 1.76 -0.45
CA LEU A 138 -12.44 1.06 -1.58
C LEU A 138 -11.52 1.21 -2.80
N THR A 139 -11.14 0.09 -3.40
CA THR A 139 -10.31 0.02 -4.60
C THR A 139 -10.98 -0.84 -5.68
N GLY A 140 -10.58 -0.65 -6.93
CA GLY A 140 -11.17 -1.32 -8.11
C GLY A 140 -11.95 -0.36 -9.03
N VAL A 141 -12.48 0.74 -8.47
CA VAL A 141 -13.09 1.84 -9.22
C VAL A 141 -12.72 3.18 -8.58
N ARG A 142 -12.60 4.24 -9.38
CA ARG A 142 -12.29 5.59 -8.91
C ARG A 142 -13.54 6.46 -8.95
N ASP A 143 -13.57 7.47 -8.09
CA ASP A 143 -14.59 8.51 -8.18
C ASP A 143 -14.53 9.22 -9.54
N GLY A 144 -15.70 9.42 -10.15
CA GLY A 144 -15.87 9.96 -11.50
C GLY A 144 -15.45 9.03 -12.64
N ALA A 145 -15.17 7.74 -12.38
CA ALA A 145 -14.79 6.81 -13.43
C ALA A 145 -15.93 6.60 -14.44
N ILE A 146 -15.56 6.37 -15.70
CA ILE A 146 -16.47 5.96 -16.77
C ILE A 146 -16.21 4.50 -17.08
N ILE A 147 -17.20 3.65 -16.83
CA ILE A 147 -17.15 2.21 -17.07
C ILE A 147 -17.88 1.91 -18.37
N LYS A 148 -17.28 1.04 -19.20
CA LYS A 148 -17.84 0.57 -20.46
C LYS A 148 -17.76 -0.95 -20.52
N ARG A 149 -18.75 -1.55 -21.17
CA ARG A 149 -18.71 -2.98 -21.49
C ARG A 149 -17.62 -3.24 -22.52
N LEU A 150 -17.05 -4.44 -22.46
CA LEU A 150 -16.21 -4.92 -23.55
C LEU A 150 -17.10 -5.14 -24.79
N PRO A 151 -16.55 -5.00 -26.02
CA PRO A 151 -17.29 -5.27 -27.25
C PRO A 151 -17.90 -6.68 -27.23
N GLY A 152 -19.22 -6.77 -27.42
CA GLY A 152 -19.96 -8.03 -27.41
C GLY A 152 -20.35 -8.57 -26.03
N ALA A 153 -19.93 -7.93 -24.93
CA ALA A 153 -20.34 -8.32 -23.58
C ALA A 153 -21.71 -7.72 -23.20
N ALA A 154 -22.54 -8.52 -22.50
CA ALA A 154 -23.84 -8.09 -22.02
C ALA A 154 -23.76 -7.11 -20.84
N GLU A 155 -22.69 -7.21 -20.04
CA GLU A 155 -22.46 -6.47 -18.80
C GLU A 155 -21.00 -6.01 -18.66
N ALA A 156 -20.73 -5.09 -17.74
CA ALA A 156 -19.37 -4.81 -17.27
C ALA A 156 -19.13 -5.49 -15.92
N THR A 157 -17.94 -6.07 -15.78
CA THR A 157 -17.49 -6.75 -14.56
C THR A 157 -16.42 -5.91 -13.88
N LEU A 158 -16.65 -5.52 -12.63
CA LEU A 158 -15.76 -4.69 -11.83
C LEU A 158 -15.29 -5.47 -10.59
N PRO A 159 -14.03 -5.94 -10.55
CA PRO A 159 -13.47 -6.49 -9.33
C PRO A 159 -13.20 -5.36 -8.34
N LEU A 160 -13.75 -5.48 -7.15
CA LEU A 160 -13.68 -4.49 -6.08
C LEU A 160 -13.02 -5.08 -4.86
N GLN A 161 -12.25 -4.27 -4.15
CA GLN A 161 -11.55 -4.70 -2.95
C GLN A 161 -11.59 -3.62 -1.87
N SER A 162 -11.73 -4.04 -0.62
CA SER A 162 -11.62 -3.19 0.56
C SER A 162 -10.35 -3.47 1.36
N SER A 163 -9.57 -2.44 1.67
CA SER A 163 -8.43 -2.50 2.59
C SER A 163 -8.66 -1.60 3.81
N GLY A 164 -7.83 -1.77 4.85
CA GLY A 164 -8.08 -1.14 6.14
C GLY A 164 -9.39 -1.61 6.79
N GLY A 165 -10.00 -0.75 7.60
CA GLY A 165 -11.24 -1.02 8.34
C GLY A 165 -11.14 -2.17 9.35
N ALA A 166 -12.22 -2.42 10.09
CA ALA A 166 -12.35 -3.47 11.08
C ALA A 166 -13.47 -4.46 10.75
N GLY A 167 -13.27 -5.74 11.08
CA GLY A 167 -14.37 -6.70 11.06
C GLY A 167 -14.85 -7.15 9.68
N GLU A 168 -16.15 -7.34 9.49
CA GLU A 168 -16.80 -7.75 8.23
C GLU A 168 -16.95 -6.55 7.27
N ARG A 169 -17.35 -6.80 6.00
CA ARG A 169 -17.69 -5.73 5.05
C ARG A 169 -19.05 -5.95 4.43
N TRP A 170 -19.84 -4.87 4.41
CA TRP A 170 -21.13 -4.80 3.75
C TRP A 170 -21.06 -3.80 2.60
N TRP A 171 -21.53 -4.24 1.43
CA TRP A 171 -21.47 -3.46 0.20
C TRP A 171 -22.88 -3.06 -0.22
N PHE A 172 -23.01 -1.85 -0.76
CA PHE A 172 -24.27 -1.28 -1.20
C PHE A 172 -24.08 -0.63 -2.56
N LEU A 173 -25.01 -0.89 -3.49
CA LEU A 173 -25.08 -0.24 -4.79
C LEU A 173 -26.37 0.58 -4.85
N ASN A 174 -26.24 1.90 -5.03
CA ASN A 174 -27.36 2.84 -5.05
C ASN A 174 -28.28 2.74 -3.83
N GLY A 175 -27.71 2.42 -2.66
CA GLY A 175 -28.44 2.25 -1.40
C GLY A 175 -28.96 0.84 -1.15
N GLU A 176 -28.95 -0.05 -2.15
CA GLU A 176 -29.39 -1.44 -2.01
C GLU A 176 -28.23 -2.35 -1.61
N PRO A 177 -28.39 -3.24 -0.61
CA PRO A 177 -27.33 -4.13 -0.17
C PRO A 177 -27.02 -5.21 -1.21
N LEU A 178 -25.73 -5.48 -1.43
CA LEU A 178 -25.27 -6.62 -2.21
C LEU A 178 -25.35 -7.91 -1.39
N THR A 179 -25.53 -9.05 -2.08
CA THR A 179 -25.52 -10.37 -1.45
C THR A 179 -24.12 -10.81 -1.04
N GLU A 180 -23.11 -10.46 -1.85
CA GLU A 180 -21.70 -10.71 -1.57
C GLU A 180 -21.21 -9.84 -0.39
N ARG A 181 -20.38 -10.43 0.46
CA ARG A 181 -19.77 -9.80 1.62
C ARG A 181 -18.27 -10.06 1.67
N GLY A 182 -17.60 -9.31 2.54
CA GLY A 182 -16.19 -9.49 2.80
C GLY A 182 -15.32 -8.55 1.97
N ARG A 183 -14.01 -8.82 1.97
CA ARG A 183 -13.01 -7.87 1.49
C ARG A 183 -12.93 -7.72 -0.03
N ASN A 184 -13.47 -8.66 -0.80
CA ASN A 184 -13.49 -8.61 -2.25
C ASN A 184 -14.89 -8.93 -2.74
N VAL A 185 -15.40 -8.18 -3.71
CA VAL A 185 -16.66 -8.47 -4.39
C VAL A 185 -16.47 -8.25 -5.89
N THR A 186 -17.28 -8.92 -6.70
CA THR A 186 -17.32 -8.62 -8.13
C THR A 186 -18.66 -8.00 -8.48
N LEU A 187 -18.63 -6.74 -8.93
CA LEU A 187 -19.83 -6.02 -9.31
C LEU A 187 -20.12 -6.22 -10.79
N HIS A 188 -21.34 -6.65 -11.10
CA HIS A 188 -21.84 -6.89 -12.44
C HIS A 188 -22.85 -5.79 -12.80
N LEU A 189 -22.59 -5.04 -13.87
CA LEU A 189 -23.39 -3.88 -14.28
C LEU A 189 -23.99 -4.04 -15.67
N THR A 190 -25.31 -3.98 -15.75
CA THR A 190 -26.09 -4.16 -16.98
C THR A 190 -26.72 -2.88 -17.49
N ASP A 191 -27.00 -1.90 -16.64
CA ASP A 191 -27.73 -0.69 -17.02
C ASP A 191 -26.79 0.50 -17.14
N LYS A 192 -27.14 1.44 -18.02
CA LYS A 192 -26.39 2.69 -18.14
C LYS A 192 -26.90 3.68 -17.10
N GLY A 193 -26.03 4.55 -16.63
CA GLY A 193 -26.39 5.62 -15.71
C GLY A 193 -25.35 5.87 -14.63
N ASP A 194 -25.75 6.70 -13.67
CA ASP A 194 -24.94 7.03 -12.52
C ASP A 194 -25.07 5.95 -11.45
N TYR A 195 -23.93 5.59 -10.86
CA TYR A 195 -23.84 4.60 -9.79
C TYR A 195 -23.12 5.20 -8.60
N GLN A 196 -23.61 4.85 -7.41
CA GLN A 196 -22.96 5.05 -6.14
C GLN A 196 -22.68 3.68 -5.52
N LEU A 197 -21.42 3.42 -5.19
CA LEU A 197 -21.01 2.23 -4.48
C LEU A 197 -20.48 2.64 -3.10
N LEU A 198 -20.95 1.96 -2.07
CA LEU A 198 -20.54 2.17 -0.69
C LEU A 198 -20.11 0.84 -0.07
N VAL A 199 -19.04 0.87 0.70
CA VAL A 199 -18.64 -0.22 1.61
C VAL A 199 -18.62 0.29 3.04
N MET A 200 -19.10 -0.52 3.98
CA MET A 200 -19.13 -0.25 5.41
C MET A 200 -18.48 -1.38 6.20
N ASP A 201 -17.85 -1.06 7.32
CA ASP A 201 -17.19 -2.02 8.23
C ASP A 201 -17.89 -2.14 9.60
N ASP A 202 -17.43 -3.05 10.48
CA ASP A 202 -18.09 -3.37 11.78
C ASP A 202 -18.14 -2.19 12.75
N VAL A 203 -17.26 -1.21 12.57
CA VAL A 203 -17.17 -0.03 13.46
C VAL A 203 -17.81 1.21 12.82
N GLY A 204 -18.52 1.03 11.70
CA GLY A 204 -19.29 2.09 11.04
C GLY A 204 -18.46 3.01 10.16
N GLN A 205 -17.21 2.67 9.83
CA GLN A 205 -16.49 3.40 8.78
C GLN A 205 -17.14 3.13 7.44
N ILE A 206 -17.15 4.14 6.58
CA ILE A 206 -17.68 4.04 5.22
C ILE A 206 -16.65 4.53 4.21
N ALA A 207 -16.62 3.88 3.05
CA ALA A 207 -15.94 4.40 1.86
C ALA A 207 -16.94 4.38 0.70
N THR A 208 -17.04 5.51 -0.01
CA THR A 208 -18.03 5.71 -1.08
C THR A 208 -17.35 6.22 -2.34
N VAL A 209 -17.80 5.74 -3.49
CA VAL A 209 -17.36 6.18 -4.81
C VAL A 209 -18.56 6.36 -5.72
N LYS A 210 -18.51 7.38 -6.58
CA LYS A 210 -19.51 7.61 -7.63
C LYS A 210 -18.86 7.39 -8.99
N PHE A 211 -19.55 6.72 -9.90
CA PHE A 211 -19.05 6.46 -11.25
C PHE A 211 -20.21 6.33 -12.24
N VAL A 212 -19.91 6.33 -13.54
CA VAL A 212 -20.90 6.29 -14.62
C VAL A 212 -20.70 5.05 -15.47
N MET A 213 -21.78 4.35 -15.78
CA MET A 213 -21.80 3.24 -16.73
C MET A 213 -22.34 3.71 -18.09
N GLN A 214 -21.58 3.48 -19.16
CA GLN A 214 -21.91 3.89 -20.54
C GLN A 214 -22.15 2.72 -21.49
#